data_AF-A0A946P1B1-F1
#
_entry.id   AF-A0A946P1B1-F1
#
_cell.length_a   1.000
_cell.length_b   1.000
_cell.length_c   1.000
_cell.angle_alpha   90.00
_cell.angle_beta   90.00
_cell.angle_gamma   90.00
#
_symmetry.space_group_name_H-M   'P 1'
#
loop_
_entity.id
_entity.type
_entity.pdbx_description
1 polymer ?
#
loop_
_entity_poly.entity_id
_entity_poly.type
_entity_poly.pdbx_seq_one_letter_code
_entity_poly.pdbx_strand_id
1 'polypeptide(L)'
;VICGFAGSTADAFTLLERLEAKLEASPGQLAKASISLAKDWRMDKYLKNLEAMLIVTDGSDIFVITGAGDVLEPEHGIAAIGSGGNFALAAARALIDSEQDAEAIAKKSLTIAAEICVFTNGNMTVEKISK
;
A
#
# COMPACT_ATOMS: atom_id res chain seq x y z
N VAL A 1 -3.17 -2.36 -11.88
CA VAL A 1 -2.45 -1.82 -10.70
C VAL A 1 -3.46 -1.68 -9.58
N ILE A 2 -3.13 -2.13 -8.38
CA ILE A 2 -3.90 -1.88 -7.15
C ILE A 2 -3.09 -0.90 -6.30
N CYS A 3 -3.78 0.01 -5.64
CA CYS A 3 -3.17 0.95 -4.70
C CYS A 3 -4.05 1.12 -3.47
N GLY A 4 -3.44 1.45 -2.34
CA GLY A 4 -4.12 1.65 -1.06
C GLY A 4 -3.45 2.76 -0.26
N PHE A 5 -4.24 3.68 0.28
CA PHE A 5 -3.77 4.83 1.03
C PHE A 5 -4.39 4.85 2.44
N ALA A 6 -3.56 4.99 3.46
CA ALA A 6 -3.99 5.00 4.87
C ALA A 6 -4.10 6.43 5.42
N GLY A 7 -5.02 7.23 4.89
CA GLY A 7 -5.22 8.62 5.29
C GLY A 7 -6.60 9.16 4.90
N SER A 8 -6.72 10.49 4.75
CA SER A 8 -7.99 11.12 4.41
C SER A 8 -8.41 10.80 2.98
N THR A 9 -9.72 10.78 2.72
CA THR A 9 -10.27 10.52 1.38
C THR A 9 -9.84 11.58 0.36
N ALA A 10 -9.74 12.86 0.76
CA ALA A 10 -9.35 13.94 -0.13
C ALA A 10 -7.88 13.81 -0.59
N ASP A 11 -7.00 13.46 0.33
CA ASP A 11 -5.59 13.22 0.02
C ASP A 11 -5.43 11.96 -0.85
N ALA A 12 -6.23 10.92 -0.59
CA ALA A 12 -6.25 9.70 -1.38
C ALA A 12 -6.55 10.00 -2.86
N PHE A 13 -7.66 10.69 -3.15
CA PHE A 13 -8.02 11.04 -4.53
C PHE A 13 -6.94 11.86 -5.22
N THR A 14 -6.37 12.85 -4.52
CA THR A 14 -5.30 13.68 -5.07
C THR A 14 -4.06 12.86 -5.44
N LEU A 15 -3.64 11.92 -4.58
CA LEU A 15 -2.48 11.08 -4.83
C LEU A 15 -2.75 10.03 -5.93
N LEU A 16 -3.97 9.50 -5.99
CA LEU A 16 -4.40 8.54 -7.01
C LEU A 16 -4.38 9.15 -8.40
N GLU A 17 -4.95 10.35 -8.58
CA GLU A 17 -4.93 11.07 -9.86
C GLU A 17 -3.49 11.38 -10.31
N ARG A 18 -2.63 11.81 -9.37
CA ARG A 18 -1.20 12.04 -9.67
C ARG A 18 -0.49 10.75 -10.06
N LEU A 19 -0.75 9.65 -9.35
CA LEU A 19 -0.18 8.33 -9.64
C LEU A 19 -0.59 7.86 -11.04
N GLU A 20 -1.87 8.00 -11.40
CA GLU A 20 -2.39 7.63 -12.71
C GLU A 20 -1.67 8.38 -13.83
N ALA A 21 -1.52 9.71 -13.71
CA ALA A 21 -0.75 10.50 -14.67
C ALA A 21 0.72 10.05 -14.78
N LYS A 22 1.35 9.59 -13.69
CA LYS A 22 2.72 9.03 -13.73
C LYS A 22 2.78 7.67 -14.41
N LEU A 23 1.77 6.83 -14.22
CA LEU A 23 1.67 5.53 -14.86
C LEU A 23 1.46 5.67 -16.37
N GLU A 24 0.62 6.60 -16.81
CA GLU A 24 0.43 6.92 -18.23
C GLU A 24 1.72 7.44 -18.88
N ALA A 25 2.46 8.31 -18.18
CA ALA A 25 3.73 8.85 -18.67
C ALA A 25 4.88 7.82 -18.66
N SER A 26 4.73 6.69 -17.98
CA SER A 26 5.73 5.62 -17.92
C SER A 26 5.08 4.23 -17.96
N PRO A 27 4.49 3.84 -19.11
CA PRO A 27 3.74 2.59 -19.23
C PRO A 27 4.59 1.37 -18.85
N GLY A 28 4.05 0.52 -17.99
CA GLY A 28 4.70 -0.71 -17.53
C GLY A 28 5.89 -0.52 -16.59
N GLN A 29 6.19 0.71 -16.14
CA GLN A 29 7.32 0.99 -15.23
C GLN A 29 6.82 1.50 -13.89
N LEU A 30 6.29 0.59 -13.06
CA LEU A 30 5.72 0.94 -11.76
C LEU A 30 6.73 1.63 -10.83
N ALA A 31 7.97 1.14 -10.77
CA ALA A 31 9.03 1.76 -9.97
C ALA A 31 9.30 3.21 -10.39
N LYS A 32 9.36 3.48 -11.71
CA LYS A 32 9.61 4.84 -12.23
C LYS A 32 8.44 5.77 -11.93
N ALA A 33 7.21 5.30 -12.09
CA ALA A 33 6.01 6.06 -11.73
C ALA A 33 5.98 6.39 -10.23
N SER A 34 6.32 5.42 -9.38
CA SER A 34 6.40 5.55 -7.92
C SER A 34 7.45 6.58 -7.49
N ILE A 35 8.66 6.52 -8.06
CA ILE A 35 9.73 7.50 -7.80
C ILE A 35 9.33 8.91 -8.24
N SER A 36 8.66 9.03 -9.39
CA SER A 36 8.18 10.31 -9.90
C SER A 36 7.12 10.91 -8.97
N LEU A 37 6.17 10.09 -8.51
CA LEU A 37 5.16 10.50 -7.53
C LEU A 37 5.80 10.92 -6.20
N ALA A 38 6.75 10.15 -5.68
CA ALA A 38 7.43 10.45 -4.42
C ALA A 38 8.15 11.81 -4.45
N LYS A 39 8.79 12.14 -5.59
CA LYS A 39 9.39 13.46 -5.81
C LYS A 39 8.35 14.58 -5.77
N ASP A 40 7.25 14.42 -6.49
CA ASP A 40 6.18 15.43 -6.53
C ASP A 40 5.51 15.60 -5.16
N TRP A 41 5.27 14.50 -4.45
CA TRP A 41 4.68 14.51 -3.11
C TRP A 41 5.58 15.26 -2.13
N ARG A 42 6.88 14.98 -2.11
CA ARG A 42 7.85 15.67 -1.23
C ARG A 42 7.92 17.17 -1.48
N MET A 43 7.76 17.59 -2.74
CA MET A 43 7.82 19.00 -3.13
C MET A 43 6.52 19.75 -2.84
N ASP A 44 5.41 19.03 -2.66
CA ASP A 44 4.11 19.62 -2.38
C ASP A 44 4.02 20.13 -0.94
N LYS A 45 3.73 21.42 -0.79
CA LYS A 45 3.67 22.10 0.50
C LYS A 45 2.65 21.48 1.46
N TYR A 46 1.53 20.98 0.93
CA TYR A 46 0.43 20.43 1.73
C TYR A 46 0.62 18.94 1.98
N LEU A 47 0.96 18.19 0.93
CA LEU A 47 1.01 16.72 1.03
C LEU A 47 2.25 16.22 1.78
N LYS A 48 3.37 16.94 1.79
CA LYS A 48 4.63 16.48 2.42
C LYS A 48 4.54 16.23 3.93
N ASN A 49 3.54 16.82 4.60
CA ASN A 49 3.34 16.68 6.06
C ASN A 49 2.39 15.52 6.39
N LEU A 50 1.91 14.78 5.39
CA LEU A 50 1.08 13.61 5.61
C LEU A 50 1.92 12.49 6.24
N GLU A 51 1.46 11.99 7.38
CA GLU A 51 2.02 10.79 8.03
C GLU A 51 1.52 9.50 7.36
N ALA A 52 0.55 9.62 6.44
CA ALA A 52 0.00 8.52 5.69
C ALA A 52 0.98 7.97 4.65
N MET A 53 0.88 6.67 4.40
CA MET A 53 1.64 5.95 3.39
C MET A 53 0.72 5.46 2.27
N LEU A 54 1.29 5.27 1.09
CA LEU A 54 0.62 4.71 -0.09
C LEU A 54 1.30 3.39 -0.47
N ILE A 55 0.53 2.30 -0.55
CA ILE A 55 0.98 1.04 -1.17
C ILE A 55 0.53 1.04 -2.63
N VAL A 56 1.40 0.59 -3.54
CA VAL A 56 1.05 0.35 -4.94
C VAL A 56 1.65 -0.96 -5.44
N THR A 57 0.90 -1.70 -6.26
CA THR A 57 1.34 -2.96 -6.86
C THR A 57 0.73 -3.20 -8.24
N ASP A 58 1.48 -3.83 -9.13
CA ASP A 58 0.99 -4.36 -10.41
C ASP A 58 0.88 -5.91 -10.42
N GLY A 59 1.05 -6.53 -9.26
CA GLY A 59 1.07 -7.98 -9.06
C GLY A 59 2.42 -8.63 -9.36
N SER A 60 3.41 -7.89 -9.86
CA SER A 60 4.81 -8.31 -9.92
C SER A 60 5.63 -7.61 -8.84
N ASP A 61 5.54 -6.29 -8.79
CA ASP A 61 6.28 -5.47 -7.82
C ASP A 61 5.31 -4.83 -6.82
N ILE A 62 5.81 -4.54 -5.61
CA ILE A 62 5.07 -3.84 -4.56
C ILE A 62 5.95 -2.70 -4.04
N PHE A 63 5.40 -1.50 -3.93
CA PHE A 63 6.11 -0.34 -3.37
C PHE A 63 5.28 0.35 -2.29
N VAL A 64 5.97 0.84 -1.26
CA VAL A 64 5.44 1.75 -0.25
C VAL A 64 6.03 3.13 -0.50
N ILE A 65 5.18 4.14 -0.63
CA ILE A 65 5.55 5.52 -0.92
C ILE A 65 5.17 6.40 0.27
N THR A 66 6.09 7.27 0.68
CA THR A 66 5.90 8.19 1.82
C THR A 66 5.89 9.65 1.39
N GLY A 67 5.28 10.53 2.19
CA GLY A 67 5.32 11.98 1.98
C GLY A 67 6.71 12.60 2.10
N ALA A 68 7.66 11.89 2.71
CA ALA A 68 9.07 12.30 2.76
C ALA A 68 9.81 12.08 1.42
N GLY A 69 9.16 11.39 0.47
CA GLY A 69 9.71 11.08 -0.85
C GLY A 69 10.47 9.75 -0.90
N ASP A 70 10.23 8.86 0.06
CA ASP A 70 10.81 7.51 0.05
C ASP A 70 9.96 6.58 -0.81
N VAL A 71 10.63 5.67 -1.52
CA VAL A 71 10.03 4.55 -2.24
C VAL A 71 10.70 3.28 -1.73
N LEU A 72 9.94 2.44 -1.05
CA LEU A 72 10.43 1.26 -0.36
C LEU A 72 9.84 0.01 -0.99
N GLU A 73 10.70 -0.94 -1.33
CA GLU A 73 10.30 -2.27 -1.78
C GLU A 73 10.35 -3.25 -0.59
N PRO A 74 9.28 -3.99 -0.28
CA PRO A 74 9.26 -4.89 0.86
C PRO A 74 10.04 -6.18 0.57
N GLU A 75 10.94 -6.59 1.47
CA GLU A 75 11.84 -7.75 1.31
C GLU A 75 11.14 -9.11 1.10
N HIS A 76 9.83 -9.19 1.35
CA HIS A 76 9.08 -10.44 1.30
C HIS A 76 7.78 -10.37 0.51
N GLY A 77 7.61 -9.35 -0.34
CA GLY A 77 6.39 -9.17 -1.11
C GLY A 77 5.14 -8.94 -0.25
N ILE A 78 5.32 -8.49 1.01
CA ILE A 78 4.22 -8.14 1.91
C ILE A 78 4.45 -6.72 2.40
N ALA A 79 3.43 -5.88 2.25
CA ALA A 79 3.38 -4.55 2.83
C ALA A 79 2.04 -4.36 3.55
N ALA A 80 2.06 -3.59 4.65
CA ALA A 80 0.86 -3.19 5.35
C ALA A 80 1.03 -1.76 5.86
N ILE A 81 -0.06 -0.99 5.85
CA ILE A 81 -0.12 0.41 6.29
C ILE A 81 -1.36 0.65 7.16
N GLY A 82 -1.40 1.79 7.83
CA GLY A 82 -2.51 2.18 8.72
C GLY A 82 -2.38 1.63 10.15
N SER A 83 -3.38 1.91 10.98
CA SER A 83 -3.31 1.68 12.43
C SER A 83 -3.11 0.20 12.81
N GLY A 84 -3.69 -0.73 12.07
CA GLY A 84 -3.51 -2.17 12.25
C GLY A 84 -2.34 -2.77 11.47
N GLY A 85 -1.59 -1.95 10.73
CA GLY A 85 -0.63 -2.38 9.73
C GLY A 85 0.45 -3.33 10.27
N ASN A 86 1.04 -3.00 11.42
CA ASN A 86 2.10 -3.84 12.00
C ASN A 86 1.61 -5.21 12.47
N PHE A 87 0.38 -5.31 12.97
CA PHE A 87 -0.21 -6.58 13.37
C PHE A 87 -0.52 -7.44 12.15
N ALA A 88 -1.11 -6.83 11.11
CA ALA A 88 -1.37 -7.50 9.85
C ALA A 88 -0.07 -7.96 9.18
N LEU A 89 0.98 -7.12 9.19
CA LEU A 89 2.28 -7.46 8.63
C LEU A 89 2.90 -8.65 9.37
N ALA A 90 2.92 -8.63 10.71
CA ALA A 90 3.46 -9.73 11.50
C ALA A 90 2.71 -11.04 11.24
N ALA A 91 1.38 -11.00 11.19
CA ALA A 91 0.55 -12.15 10.87
C ALA A 91 0.83 -12.68 9.45
N ALA A 92 0.88 -11.80 8.45
CA ALA A 92 1.15 -12.18 7.06
C ALA A 92 2.55 -12.80 6.91
N ARG A 93 3.56 -12.22 7.58
CA ARG A 93 4.93 -12.76 7.60
C ARG A 93 4.99 -14.16 8.21
N ALA A 94 4.17 -14.46 9.23
CA ALA A 94 4.10 -15.79 9.82
C ALA A 94 3.36 -16.81 8.92
N LEU A 95 2.54 -16.35 7.97
CA LEU A 95 1.70 -17.19 7.11
C LEU A 95 2.25 -17.36 5.69
N ILE A 96 3.25 -16.56 5.27
CA ILE A 96 3.69 -16.49 3.87
C ILE A 96 4.29 -17.80 3.34
N ASP A 97 4.90 -18.60 4.21
CA ASP A 97 5.50 -19.90 3.87
C ASP A 97 4.50 -21.06 3.96
N SER A 98 3.21 -20.77 4.18
CA SER A 98 2.15 -21.78 4.21
C SER A 98 1.59 -22.09 2.81
N GLU A 99 0.78 -23.14 2.71
CA GLU A 99 0.10 -23.52 1.45
C GLU A 99 -1.10 -22.62 1.10
N GLN A 100 -1.33 -21.54 1.85
CA GLN A 100 -2.42 -20.61 1.62
C GLN A 100 -2.10 -19.66 0.46
N ASP A 101 -3.13 -19.31 -0.32
CA ASP A 101 -2.99 -18.29 -1.36
C ASP A 101 -2.90 -16.87 -0.77
N ALA A 102 -2.50 -15.91 -1.61
CA ALA A 102 -2.33 -14.51 -1.21
C ALA A 102 -3.62 -13.88 -0.65
N GLU A 103 -4.78 -14.27 -1.19
CA GLU A 103 -6.09 -13.77 -0.75
C GLU A 103 -6.40 -14.25 0.69
N ALA A 104 -6.17 -15.53 0.95
CA ALA A 104 -6.34 -16.16 2.26
C ALA A 104 -5.36 -15.58 3.29
N ILE A 105 -4.09 -15.40 2.93
CA ILE A 105 -3.10 -14.77 3.80
C ILE A 105 -3.51 -13.33 4.14
N ALA A 106 -3.90 -12.52 3.16
CA ALA A 106 -4.34 -11.14 3.37
C ALA A 106 -5.56 -11.07 4.30
N LYS A 107 -6.59 -11.89 4.03
CA LYS A 107 -7.80 -11.98 4.87
C LYS A 107 -7.46 -12.35 6.31
N LYS A 108 -6.71 -13.44 6.50
CA LYS A 108 -6.38 -13.94 7.84
C LYS A 108 -5.53 -12.96 8.64
N SER A 109 -4.62 -12.26 7.97
CA SER A 109 -3.77 -11.24 8.58
C SER A 109 -4.56 -10.02 9.03
N LEU A 110 -5.53 -9.56 8.23
CA LEU A 110 -6.44 -8.48 8.61
C LEU A 110 -7.40 -8.89 9.73
N THR A 111 -7.88 -10.14 9.75
CA THR A 111 -8.69 -10.67 10.86
C THR A 111 -7.90 -10.60 12.17
N ILE A 112 -6.65 -11.08 12.18
CA ILE A 112 -5.79 -11.00 13.38
C ILE A 112 -5.56 -9.54 13.80
N ALA A 113 -5.33 -8.64 12.85
CA ALA A 113 -5.19 -7.21 13.16
C ALA A 113 -6.46 -6.61 13.77
N ALA A 114 -7.65 -7.02 13.32
CA ALA A 114 -8.93 -6.57 13.85
C ALA A 114 -9.21 -7.07 15.28
N GLU A 115 -8.66 -8.23 15.66
CA GLU A 115 -8.78 -8.78 17.01
C GLU A 115 -7.85 -8.09 18.02
N ILE A 116 -6.79 -7.42 17.55
CA ILE A 116 -5.75 -6.80 18.39
C ILE A 116 -5.86 -5.28 18.41
N CYS A 117 -6.05 -4.65 17.25
CA CYS A 117 -6.02 -3.19 17.11
C CYS A 117 -7.41 -2.60 17.29
N VAL A 118 -7.58 -1.73 18.30
CA VAL A 118 -8.85 -1.03 18.57
C VAL A 118 -9.34 -0.12 17.43
N PHE A 119 -8.47 0.21 16.48
CA PHE A 119 -8.77 1.04 15.30
C PHE A 119 -8.98 0.22 14.02
N THR A 120 -8.98 -1.11 14.10
CA THR A 120 -9.21 -2.02 12.96
C THR A 120 -10.39 -2.92 13.27
N ASN A 121 -11.33 -3.07 12.35
CA ASN A 121 -12.53 -3.90 12.54
C ASN A 121 -12.52 -5.10 11.58
N GLY A 122 -13.48 -6.02 11.75
CA GLY A 122 -13.59 -7.22 10.92
C GLY A 122 -14.22 -7.00 9.53
N ASN A 123 -14.61 -5.78 9.18
CA ASN A 123 -15.17 -5.48 7.86
C ASN A 123 -14.02 -5.21 6.89
N MET A 124 -13.82 -6.10 5.93
CA MET A 124 -12.74 -5.98 4.95
C MET A 124 -13.24 -6.17 3.52
N THR A 125 -12.64 -5.42 2.61
CA THR A 125 -12.79 -5.59 1.16
C THR A 125 -11.47 -6.14 0.62
N VAL A 126 -11.54 -7.11 -0.28
CA VAL A 126 -10.37 -7.75 -0.85
C VAL A 126 -10.40 -7.59 -2.35
N GLU A 127 -9.41 -6.88 -2.86
CA GLU A 127 -9.18 -6.68 -4.29
C GLU A 127 -8.01 -7.56 -4.74
N LYS A 128 -8.11 -8.12 -5.95
CA LYS A 128 -7.09 -9.01 -6.51
C LYS A 128 -6.78 -8.67 -7.96
N ILE A 129 -5.51 -8.86 -8.33
CA ILE A 129 -5.07 -8.76 -9.73
C ILE A 129 -5.10 -10.17 -10.33
N SER A 130 -5.97 -10.39 -11.30
CA SER A 130 -5.90 -11.57 -12.17
C SER A 130 -5.02 -11.21 -13.36
N LYS A 131 -3.85 -11.84 -13.47
CA LYS A 131 -3.03 -11.81 -14.70
C LYS A 131 -3.43 -12.96 -15.61
#